data_AF-A0A4R0KGW3-F1
#
_entry.id   AF-A0A4R0KGW3-F1
#
_cell.length_a   1.000
_cell.length_b   1.000
_cell.length_c   1.000
_cell.angle_alpha   90.00
_cell.angle_beta   90.00
_cell.angle_gamma   90.00
#
_symmetry.space_group_name_H-M   'P 1'
#
loop_
_entity.id
_entity.type
_entity.pdbx_description
1 polymer ?
#
loop_
_entity_poly.entity_id
_entity_poly.type
_entity_poly.pdbx_seq_one_letter_code
_entity_poly.pdbx_strand_id
1 'polypeptide(L)'
;MRAVAGLLILVLTGCSAQVAPAMSLGGSAPAVAPESAAAPARTAKITTIRTTDSTKGVITVIGSLTPAPKAGTRIPLHQWIPAEKRWQEIAHGYSAGSSVTIKTVQPGSVRTYRIAVGPQAPYPAAISPVISLKHYVWRGIFKRGMLAAGGKGAPQFNVVPPNEGPRRAEADLLANKGGFVWGDVDSTGCSYVRNWLGNLTDGTVRVSLHNGTKAITSVRQAQETETWLNAKILGITRLRLQVTDINSGYGPYVSVDSIMLCTN
;
A
#
# COMPACT_ATOMS: atom_id res chain seq x y z
N MET A 1 29.16 -67.37 9.18
CA MET A 1 27.78 -67.61 8.74
C MET A 1 27.44 -66.59 7.65
N ARG A 2 26.81 -67.09 6.56
CA ARG A 2 26.14 -66.46 5.40
C ARG A 2 26.02 -64.92 5.43
N ALA A 3 26.59 -64.14 4.50
CA ALA A 3 26.34 -64.00 3.06
C ALA A 3 25.18 -63.03 2.68
N VAL A 4 25.59 -61.95 1.98
CA VAL A 4 24.92 -61.25 0.86
C VAL A 4 23.90 -60.11 1.15
N ALA A 5 24.40 -58.90 0.89
CA ALA A 5 23.92 -57.82 -0.01
C ALA A 5 22.42 -57.56 -0.24
N GLY A 6 22.08 -56.27 -0.34
CA GLY A 6 20.91 -55.82 -1.10
C GLY A 6 20.35 -54.45 -0.72
N LEU A 7 20.79 -53.41 -1.43
CA LEU A 7 20.24 -52.06 -1.51
C LEU A 7 18.75 -52.05 -1.92
N LEU A 8 17.90 -51.16 -1.37
CA LEU A 8 16.96 -50.33 -2.15
C LEU A 8 16.15 -49.34 -1.27
N ILE A 9 16.03 -48.11 -1.77
CA ILE A 9 15.14 -47.03 -1.32
C ILE A 9 13.73 -47.30 -1.84
N LEU A 10 12.67 -47.13 -1.04
CA LEU A 10 11.32 -46.80 -1.57
C LEU A 10 10.35 -46.21 -0.51
N VAL A 11 9.99 -44.94 -0.75
CA VAL A 11 8.64 -44.33 -0.76
C VAL A 11 7.59 -44.85 0.25
N LEU A 12 7.28 -44.02 1.26
CA LEU A 12 6.03 -44.08 2.02
C LEU A 12 4.90 -43.36 1.25
N THR A 13 4.12 -44.14 0.50
CA THR A 13 2.79 -43.77 0.04
C THR A 13 1.77 -44.27 1.06
N GLY A 14 1.14 -43.35 1.79
CA GLY A 14 0.01 -43.66 2.66
C GLY A 14 -1.30 -43.64 1.88
N CYS A 15 -1.64 -44.76 1.24
CA CYS A 15 -3.03 -45.09 0.91
C CYS A 15 -3.67 -45.68 2.16
N SER A 16 -4.77 -45.11 2.65
CA SER A 16 -5.73 -45.85 3.46
C SER A 16 -7.03 -45.94 2.67
N ALA A 17 -7.40 -47.19 2.43
CA ALA A 17 -8.49 -47.61 1.59
C ALA A 17 -9.85 -47.45 2.28
N GLN A 18 -10.83 -47.25 1.40
CA GLN A 18 -12.27 -47.47 1.50
C GLN A 18 -12.77 -48.30 2.70
N VAL A 19 -13.69 -47.70 3.44
CA VAL A 19 -14.81 -48.42 4.07
C VAL A 19 -16.09 -47.95 3.38
N ALA A 20 -16.83 -48.87 2.80
CA ALA A 20 -18.22 -48.69 2.36
C ALA A 20 -18.99 -49.98 2.72
N PRO A 21 -20.33 -49.99 2.73
CA PRO A 21 -21.27 -48.97 3.21
C PRO A 21 -22.27 -49.59 4.21
N ALA A 22 -22.91 -48.77 5.05
CA ALA A 22 -24.17 -49.14 5.68
C ALA A 22 -25.31 -48.50 4.86
N MET A 23 -26.06 -49.34 4.15
CA MET A 23 -27.30 -48.94 3.47
C MET A 23 -28.35 -48.57 4.53
N SER A 24 -28.81 -47.32 4.50
CA SER A 24 -30.14 -46.95 5.01
C SER A 24 -30.94 -46.38 3.85
N LEU A 25 -32.02 -47.06 3.50
CA LEU A 25 -33.04 -46.58 2.58
C LEU A 25 -33.75 -45.36 3.18
N GLY A 26 -34.02 -44.36 2.34
CA GLY A 26 -35.01 -43.31 2.63
C GLY A 26 -34.41 -41.91 2.76
N GLY A 27 -34.19 -41.26 1.61
CA GLY A 27 -33.88 -39.83 1.55
C GLY A 27 -33.49 -39.45 0.13
N SER A 28 -34.36 -38.72 -0.56
CA SER A 28 -34.12 -38.12 -1.87
C SER A 28 -32.73 -37.46 -1.90
N ALA A 29 -31.82 -38.02 -2.70
CA ALA A 29 -30.54 -37.38 -2.96
C ALA A 29 -30.82 -36.01 -3.60
N PRO A 30 -30.27 -34.90 -3.08
CA PRO A 30 -30.33 -33.66 -3.82
C PRO A 30 -29.60 -33.91 -5.15
N ALA A 31 -30.27 -33.64 -6.27
CA ALA A 31 -29.63 -33.60 -7.56
C ALA A 31 -28.42 -32.67 -7.43
N VAL A 32 -27.21 -33.23 -7.52
CA VAL A 32 -25.98 -32.44 -7.55
C VAL A 32 -26.11 -31.58 -8.80
N ALA A 33 -26.38 -30.29 -8.60
CA ALA A 33 -26.38 -29.32 -9.69
C ALA A 33 -25.03 -29.46 -10.41
N PRO A 34 -25.02 -29.50 -11.76
CA PRO A 34 -23.76 -29.54 -12.48
C PRO A 34 -22.91 -28.38 -11.99
N GLU A 35 -21.68 -28.69 -11.60
CA GLU A 35 -20.71 -27.71 -11.14
C GLU A 35 -20.64 -26.61 -12.21
N SER A 36 -21.03 -25.39 -11.83
CA SER A 36 -20.98 -24.24 -12.73
C SER A 36 -19.54 -24.12 -13.23
N ALA A 37 -19.29 -24.50 -14.49
CA ALA A 37 -18.01 -24.30 -15.15
C ALA A 37 -17.57 -22.85 -14.87
N ALA A 38 -16.43 -22.68 -14.20
CA ALA A 38 -15.95 -21.36 -13.83
C ALA A 38 -15.89 -20.50 -15.10
N ALA A 39 -16.73 -19.47 -15.18
CA ALA A 39 -16.79 -18.60 -16.33
C ALA A 39 -15.38 -18.03 -16.58
N PRO A 40 -14.85 -18.08 -17.82
CA PRO A 40 -13.49 -17.62 -18.10
C PRO A 40 -13.35 -16.16 -17.65
N ALA A 41 -12.52 -15.94 -16.63
CA ALA A 41 -12.31 -14.62 -16.03
C ALA A 41 -11.69 -13.69 -17.07
N ARG A 42 -12.49 -12.77 -17.60
CA ARG A 42 -11.98 -11.82 -18.58
C ARG A 42 -11.05 -10.82 -17.92
N THR A 43 -9.88 -10.65 -18.51
CA THR A 43 -8.85 -9.74 -18.02
C THR A 43 -8.41 -8.84 -19.17
N ALA A 44 -8.74 -7.56 -19.05
CA ALA A 44 -8.08 -6.50 -19.79
C ALA A 44 -7.01 -5.91 -18.89
N LYS A 45 -5.76 -5.88 -19.32
CA LYS A 45 -4.65 -5.36 -18.54
C LYS A 45 -3.85 -4.41 -19.40
N ILE A 46 -3.52 -3.24 -18.85
CA ILE A 46 -2.50 -2.40 -19.46
C ILE A 46 -1.15 -3.03 -19.15
N THR A 47 -0.44 -3.44 -20.20
CA THR A 47 0.89 -4.05 -20.09
C THR A 47 1.97 -2.99 -20.03
N THR A 48 1.82 -1.95 -20.86
CA THR A 48 2.82 -0.86 -20.96
C THR A 48 2.14 0.47 -21.29
N ILE A 49 2.58 1.56 -20.66
CA ILE A 49 2.31 2.94 -21.07
C ILE A 49 3.66 3.61 -21.24
N ARG A 50 3.95 4.16 -22.41
CA ARG A 50 5.19 4.88 -22.68
C ARG A 50 4.96 6.11 -23.53
N THR A 51 5.74 7.16 -23.30
CA THR A 51 5.83 8.31 -24.19
C THR A 51 6.69 7.91 -25.38
N THR A 52 6.11 7.88 -26.58
CA THR A 52 6.82 7.49 -27.81
C THR A 52 7.33 8.67 -28.62
N ASP A 53 6.77 9.86 -28.38
CA ASP A 53 7.24 11.12 -28.96
C ASP A 53 7.15 12.19 -27.87
N SER A 54 8.29 12.55 -27.27
CA SER A 54 8.37 13.47 -26.15
C SER A 54 8.20 14.93 -26.55
N THR A 55 8.49 15.29 -27.81
CA THR A 55 8.29 16.66 -28.31
C THR A 55 6.83 16.93 -28.66
N LYS A 56 6.07 15.88 -28.98
CA LYS A 56 4.61 15.97 -29.25
C LYS A 56 3.72 15.48 -28.10
N GLY A 57 4.29 14.93 -27.02
CA GLY A 57 3.52 14.39 -25.89
C GLY A 57 2.65 13.19 -26.26
N VAL A 58 3.13 12.32 -27.15
CA VAL A 58 2.37 11.14 -27.59
C VAL A 58 2.59 10.00 -26.60
N ILE A 59 1.50 9.55 -25.98
CA ILE A 59 1.49 8.30 -25.21
C ILE A 59 1.07 7.14 -26.10
N THR A 60 1.80 6.03 -26.00
CA THR A 60 1.42 4.73 -26.57
C THR A 60 1.11 3.78 -25.42
N VAL A 61 -0.13 3.27 -25.41
CA VAL A 61 -0.63 2.29 -24.45
C VAL A 61 -0.72 0.94 -25.16
N ILE A 62 -0.13 -0.09 -24.56
CA ILE A 62 -0.24 -1.48 -25.00
C ILE A 62 -0.98 -2.25 -23.91
N GLY A 63 -2.06 -2.93 -24.29
CA GLY A 63 -2.85 -3.76 -23.38
C GLY A 63 -2.97 -5.20 -23.86
N SER A 64 -3.12 -6.13 -22.92
CA SER A 64 -3.54 -7.50 -23.18
C SER A 64 -5.04 -7.67 -22.88
N LEU A 65 -5.71 -8.49 -23.68
CA LEU A 65 -7.15 -8.74 -23.66
C LEU A 65 -7.37 -10.26 -23.67
N THR A 66 -7.91 -10.80 -22.59
CA THR A 66 -8.23 -12.23 -22.46
C THR A 66 -9.68 -12.39 -22.01
N PRO A 67 -10.49 -13.25 -22.65
CA PRO A 67 -10.24 -13.84 -23.97
C PRO A 67 -10.13 -12.73 -25.04
N ALA A 68 -9.46 -13.03 -26.15
CA ALA A 68 -9.27 -12.09 -27.25
C ALA A 68 -10.65 -11.68 -27.84
N PRO A 69 -11.00 -10.38 -27.90
CA PRO A 69 -12.20 -9.96 -28.62
C PRO A 69 -12.00 -10.16 -30.12
N LYS A 70 -13.10 -10.05 -30.90
CA LYS A 70 -13.02 -10.02 -32.37
C LYS A 70 -11.99 -8.98 -32.80
N ALA A 71 -11.08 -9.34 -33.69
CA ALA A 71 -10.13 -8.38 -34.24
C ALA A 71 -10.86 -7.17 -34.87
N GLY A 72 -10.32 -5.98 -34.68
CA GLY A 72 -11.00 -4.74 -35.08
C GLY A 72 -12.05 -4.25 -34.08
N THR A 73 -12.14 -4.86 -32.89
CA THR A 73 -13.01 -4.32 -31.84
C THR A 73 -12.46 -3.00 -31.33
N ARG A 74 -13.32 -1.98 -31.26
CA ARG A 74 -12.96 -0.69 -30.68
C ARG A 74 -12.77 -0.80 -29.18
N ILE A 75 -11.58 -0.42 -28.73
CA ILE A 75 -11.18 -0.45 -27.33
C ILE A 75 -10.87 0.97 -26.87
N PRO A 76 -11.77 1.60 -26.09
CA PRO A 76 -11.52 2.93 -25.54
C PRO A 76 -10.47 2.94 -24.43
N LEU A 77 -9.65 3.99 -24.45
CA LEU A 77 -8.79 4.43 -23.37
C LEU A 77 -9.52 5.53 -22.59
N HIS A 78 -9.82 5.23 -21.33
CA HIS A 78 -10.41 6.20 -20.41
C HIS A 78 -9.35 6.79 -19.49
N GLN A 79 -9.54 8.05 -19.15
CA GLN A 79 -8.80 8.81 -18.16
C GLN A 79 -9.75 9.22 -17.04
N TRP A 80 -9.30 9.09 -15.79
CA TRP A 80 -10.03 9.63 -14.65
C TRP A 80 -9.84 11.14 -14.60
N ILE A 81 -10.95 11.88 -14.51
CA ILE A 81 -10.95 13.33 -14.32
C ILE A 81 -11.38 13.60 -12.87
N PRO A 82 -10.44 13.93 -11.95
CA PRO A 82 -10.76 14.11 -10.54
C PRO A 82 -11.79 15.21 -10.29
N ALA A 83 -11.70 16.32 -11.04
CA ALA A 83 -12.61 17.45 -10.92
C ALA A 83 -14.07 17.09 -11.23
N GLU A 84 -14.28 16.19 -12.20
CA GLU A 84 -15.62 15.80 -12.67
C GLU A 84 -16.07 14.46 -12.08
N LYS A 85 -15.23 13.82 -11.26
CA LYS A 85 -15.45 12.48 -10.66
C LYS A 85 -15.95 11.44 -11.67
N ARG A 86 -15.47 11.50 -12.91
CA ARG A 86 -15.89 10.61 -13.99
C ARG A 86 -14.71 10.10 -14.81
N TRP A 87 -14.96 8.99 -15.50
CA TRP A 87 -14.08 8.50 -16.55
C TRP A 87 -14.44 9.20 -17.85
N GLN A 88 -13.44 9.80 -18.49
CA GLN A 88 -13.57 10.42 -19.80
C GLN A 88 -12.78 9.59 -20.81
N GLU A 89 -13.37 9.33 -21.97
CA GLU A 89 -12.64 8.76 -23.08
C GLU A 89 -11.69 9.80 -23.69
N ILE A 90 -10.41 9.43 -23.79
CA ILE A 90 -9.35 10.31 -24.33
C ILE A 90 -8.73 9.77 -25.61
N ALA A 91 -8.97 8.50 -25.93
CA ALA A 91 -8.50 7.83 -27.14
C ALA A 91 -9.20 6.49 -27.32
N HIS A 92 -8.95 5.86 -28.47
CA HIS A 92 -9.31 4.47 -28.70
C HIS A 92 -8.28 3.81 -29.62
N GLY A 93 -8.23 2.48 -29.58
CA GLY A 93 -7.55 1.69 -30.58
C GLY A 93 -8.41 0.50 -30.97
N TYR A 94 -7.86 -0.35 -31.83
CA TYR A 94 -8.54 -1.54 -32.32
C TYR A 94 -7.78 -2.79 -31.86
N SER A 95 -8.51 -3.80 -31.40
CA SER A 95 -7.90 -5.06 -30.98
C SER A 95 -7.27 -5.80 -32.16
N ALA A 96 -6.10 -6.38 -31.93
CA ALA A 96 -5.44 -7.34 -32.79
C ALA A 96 -5.25 -8.64 -31.98
N GLY A 97 -6.28 -9.49 -32.02
CA GLY A 97 -6.35 -10.69 -31.17
C GLY A 97 -6.38 -10.33 -29.68
N SER A 98 -5.43 -10.87 -28.92
CA SER A 98 -5.29 -10.65 -27.48
C SER A 98 -4.56 -9.36 -27.11
N SER A 99 -4.25 -8.49 -28.08
CA SER A 99 -3.52 -7.25 -27.86
C SER A 99 -4.26 -6.03 -28.39
N VAL A 100 -3.98 -4.88 -27.81
CA VAL A 100 -4.40 -3.58 -28.33
C VAL A 100 -3.26 -2.58 -28.18
N THR A 101 -3.06 -1.75 -29.20
CA THR A 101 -2.17 -0.59 -29.14
C THR A 101 -2.98 0.67 -29.37
N ILE A 102 -2.90 1.62 -28.45
CA ILE A 102 -3.61 2.90 -28.49
C ILE A 102 -2.59 4.03 -28.45
N LYS A 103 -2.69 4.97 -29.39
CA LYS A 103 -1.84 6.18 -29.42
C LYS A 103 -2.71 7.41 -29.22
N THR A 104 -2.28 8.34 -28.38
CA THR A 104 -2.97 9.62 -28.22
C THR A 104 -1.99 10.72 -27.83
N VAL A 105 -2.29 11.93 -28.29
CA VAL A 105 -1.57 13.14 -27.91
C VAL A 105 -2.20 13.61 -26.61
N GLN A 106 -1.48 13.44 -25.50
CA GLN A 106 -1.92 13.92 -24.19
C GLN A 106 -0.78 14.72 -23.58
N PRO A 107 -0.97 16.03 -23.28
CA PRO A 107 0.06 16.82 -22.63
C PRO A 107 0.45 16.12 -21.32
N GLY A 108 1.77 15.98 -21.11
CA GLY A 108 2.42 15.04 -20.17
C GLY A 108 1.90 15.09 -18.73
N SER A 109 0.73 14.48 -18.50
CA SER A 109 0.04 14.53 -17.23
C SER A 109 -0.08 13.14 -16.61
N VAL A 110 0.38 13.05 -15.37
CA VAL A 110 0.24 11.87 -14.52
C VAL A 110 -1.23 11.74 -14.14
N ARG A 111 -1.92 10.73 -14.66
CA ARG A 111 -3.35 10.50 -14.43
C ARG A 111 -3.64 9.00 -14.33
N THR A 112 -4.84 8.67 -13.85
CA THR A 112 -5.32 7.29 -13.80
C THR A 112 -5.96 6.93 -15.14
N TYR A 113 -5.47 5.86 -15.75
CA TYR A 113 -5.96 5.35 -17.02
C TYR A 113 -6.59 3.98 -16.86
N ARG A 114 -7.54 3.64 -17.72
CA ARG A 114 -8.04 2.26 -17.89
C ARG A 114 -8.35 1.99 -19.36
N ILE A 115 -8.20 0.74 -19.75
CA ILE A 115 -8.82 0.23 -20.97
C ILE A 115 -10.22 -0.25 -20.59
N ALA A 116 -11.24 0.21 -21.31
CA ALA A 116 -12.59 -0.31 -21.14
C ALA A 116 -12.95 -1.22 -22.32
N VAL A 117 -13.48 -2.40 -22.02
CA VAL A 117 -14.02 -3.32 -23.03
C VAL A 117 -15.53 -3.31 -22.84
N GLY A 118 -16.25 -2.87 -23.87
CA GLY A 118 -17.72 -2.86 -23.85
C GLY A 118 -18.27 -4.29 -23.70
N PRO A 119 -19.53 -4.44 -23.25
CA PRO A 119 -20.20 -5.73 -23.26
C PRO A 119 -20.32 -6.23 -24.71
N GLN A 120 -19.40 -7.09 -25.12
CA GLN A 120 -19.50 -7.83 -26.37
C GLN A 120 -19.95 -9.24 -26.05
N ALA A 121 -21.08 -9.62 -26.63
CA ALA A 121 -21.51 -11.01 -26.73
C ALA A 121 -20.37 -11.87 -27.32
N PRO A 122 -20.09 -13.07 -26.80
CA PRO A 122 -20.95 -13.86 -25.92
C PRO A 122 -20.81 -13.62 -24.41
N TYR A 123 -20.45 -12.45 -23.88
CA TYR A 123 -20.09 -12.42 -22.45
C TYR A 123 -20.35 -11.05 -21.75
N PRO A 124 -20.35 -11.00 -20.39
CA PRO A 124 -20.56 -9.77 -19.58
C PRO A 124 -19.29 -8.93 -19.32
N ALA A 125 -19.44 -7.61 -19.19
CA ALA A 125 -18.37 -6.62 -19.11
C ALA A 125 -17.46 -6.78 -17.87
N ALA A 126 -16.15 -6.96 -18.08
CA ALA A 126 -15.16 -6.98 -17.01
C ALA A 126 -14.26 -5.74 -17.10
N ILE A 127 -14.23 -4.96 -16.02
CA ILE A 127 -13.45 -3.73 -15.87
C ILE A 127 -12.04 -4.13 -15.42
N SER A 128 -10.98 -3.63 -16.08
CA SER A 128 -9.60 -3.79 -15.62
C SER A 128 -9.46 -3.36 -14.14
N PRO A 129 -8.70 -4.10 -13.30
CA PRO A 129 -8.32 -3.57 -11.99
C PRO A 129 -7.56 -2.26 -12.19
N VAL A 130 -7.91 -1.25 -11.39
CA VAL A 130 -7.28 0.07 -11.42
C VAL A 130 -5.80 -0.09 -11.09
N ILE A 131 -4.93 0.07 -12.09
CA ILE A 131 -3.49 0.25 -11.84
C ILE A 131 -3.29 1.72 -11.47
N SER A 132 -3.49 2.01 -10.18
CA SER A 132 -3.04 3.27 -9.58
C SER A 132 -1.54 3.13 -9.31
N LEU A 133 -0.71 3.82 -10.09
CA LEU A 133 0.63 4.15 -9.62
C LEU A 133 0.44 5.12 -8.45
N LYS A 134 0.73 4.65 -7.23
CA LYS A 134 0.82 5.52 -6.06
C LYS A 134 2.11 6.33 -6.19
N HIS A 135 2.02 7.54 -6.74
CA HIS A 135 3.15 8.48 -6.75
C HIS A 135 3.38 8.95 -5.31
N TYR A 136 4.37 8.36 -4.65
CA TYR A 136 4.73 8.79 -3.32
C TYR A 136 5.76 9.92 -3.37
N VAL A 137 5.51 10.96 -2.58
CA VAL A 137 6.40 12.12 -2.41
C VAL A 137 6.72 12.27 -0.93
N TRP A 138 7.98 12.59 -0.61
CA TRP A 138 8.37 12.95 0.75
C TRP A 138 7.76 14.29 1.15
N ARG A 139 7.05 14.30 2.28
CA ARG A 139 6.38 15.45 2.86
C ARG A 139 6.71 15.54 4.34
N GLY A 140 6.81 16.74 4.90
CA GLY A 140 6.92 16.88 6.35
C GLY A 140 5.72 16.24 7.04
N ILE A 141 6.00 15.57 8.15
CA ILE A 141 5.00 14.81 8.91
C ILE A 141 3.85 15.71 9.41
N PHE A 142 4.13 17.00 9.66
CA PHE A 142 3.16 17.98 10.15
C PHE A 142 2.51 18.80 9.03
N LYS A 143 2.76 18.48 7.75
CA LYS A 143 2.20 19.22 6.62
C LYS A 143 0.66 19.23 6.60
N ARG A 144 0.02 18.16 7.09
CA ARG A 144 -1.45 18.06 7.24
C ARG A 144 -1.97 18.54 8.60
N GLY A 145 -1.09 19.08 9.45
CA GLY A 145 -1.39 19.42 10.84
C GLY A 145 -1.35 18.22 11.78
N MET A 146 -1.42 18.52 13.07
CA MET A 146 -1.59 17.50 14.11
C MET A 146 -3.06 17.18 14.31
N LEU A 147 -3.37 15.90 14.50
CA LEU A 147 -4.71 15.44 14.84
C LEU A 147 -5.01 15.62 16.33
N ALA A 148 -4.03 15.33 17.17
CA ALA A 148 -4.11 15.46 18.62
C ALA A 148 -2.71 15.48 19.22
N ALA A 149 -2.57 16.04 20.42
CA ALA A 149 -1.36 15.96 21.24
C ALA A 149 -1.74 15.70 22.69
N GLY A 150 -0.84 15.12 23.47
CA GLY A 150 -1.06 14.92 24.89
C GLY A 150 0.08 14.18 25.56
N GLY A 151 -0.18 13.68 26.77
CA GLY A 151 0.84 13.00 27.56
C GLY A 151 0.62 13.15 29.06
N LYS A 152 1.67 12.91 29.83
CA LYS A 152 1.71 13.04 31.28
C LYS A 152 2.91 13.87 31.70
N GLY A 153 2.74 14.69 32.73
CA GLY A 153 3.79 15.53 33.29
C GLY A 153 3.97 16.80 32.48
N ALA A 154 2.94 17.64 32.38
CA ALA A 154 2.96 18.89 31.60
C ALA A 154 3.54 18.72 30.18
N PRO A 155 2.97 17.82 29.35
CA PRO A 155 3.49 17.52 28.03
C PRO A 155 3.39 18.76 27.12
N GLN A 156 4.46 19.04 26.38
CA GLN A 156 4.50 20.07 25.34
C GLN A 156 4.94 19.45 24.02
N PHE A 157 4.11 19.63 22.99
CA PHE A 157 4.41 19.21 21.63
C PHE A 157 4.39 20.47 20.76
N ASN A 158 5.57 21.05 20.54
CA ASN A 158 5.74 22.33 19.87
C ASN A 158 6.21 22.10 18.45
N VAL A 159 5.30 22.14 17.48
CA VAL A 159 5.67 22.11 16.06
C VAL A 159 6.29 23.46 15.70
N VAL A 160 7.50 23.44 15.12
CA VAL A 160 8.16 24.67 14.66
C VAL A 160 7.21 25.41 13.71
N PRO A 161 6.98 26.73 13.92
CA PRO A 161 5.91 27.45 13.27
C PRO A 161 5.84 27.20 11.75
N PRO A 162 4.64 27.03 11.18
CA PRO A 162 4.49 26.55 9.81
C PRO A 162 4.98 27.51 8.71
N ASN A 163 5.34 28.74 9.10
CA ASN A 163 5.92 29.83 8.33
C ASN A 163 7.45 29.88 8.42
N GLU A 164 8.07 29.20 9.40
CA GLU A 164 9.52 29.19 9.62
C GLU A 164 10.18 27.97 8.96
N GLY A 165 9.48 26.83 8.87
CA GLY A 165 10.01 25.60 8.28
C GLY A 165 9.59 25.37 6.81
N PRO A 166 10.51 25.26 5.84
CA PRO A 166 10.18 25.03 4.42
C PRO A 166 9.47 23.68 4.16
N ARG A 167 9.56 22.73 5.10
CA ARG A 167 9.00 21.37 4.96
C ARG A 167 7.87 21.04 5.95
N ARG A 168 7.65 21.83 7.01
CA ARG A 168 6.73 21.50 8.14
C ARG A 168 6.98 20.10 8.71
N ALA A 169 8.22 19.87 9.11
CA ALA A 169 8.73 18.55 9.51
C ALA A 169 9.31 18.55 10.94
N GLU A 170 9.51 19.73 11.52
CA GLU A 170 10.25 19.92 12.76
C GLU A 170 9.32 20.14 13.96
N ALA A 171 9.67 19.54 15.10
CA ALA A 171 8.97 19.76 16.36
C ALA A 171 9.87 19.47 17.56
N ASP A 172 9.53 20.08 18.69
CA ASP A 172 10.14 19.84 19.99
C ASP A 172 9.12 19.19 20.92
N LEU A 173 9.53 18.06 21.50
CA LEU A 173 8.68 17.22 22.35
C LEU A 173 9.31 17.18 23.74
N LEU A 174 8.62 17.73 24.73
CA LEU A 174 9.06 17.65 26.12
C LEU A 174 7.95 17.32 27.13
N ALA A 175 8.36 16.80 28.28
CA ALA A 175 7.53 16.60 29.45
C ALA A 175 8.40 16.68 30.71
N ASN A 176 7.77 16.79 31.87
CA ASN A 176 8.44 16.69 33.17
C ASN A 176 8.92 15.26 33.44
N LYS A 177 9.87 15.13 34.38
CA LYS A 177 10.40 13.87 34.89
C LYS A 177 9.33 12.79 35.12
N GLY A 178 9.61 11.58 34.65
CA GLY A 178 8.72 10.41 34.70
C GLY A 178 7.50 10.52 33.77
N GLY A 179 7.45 11.59 32.97
CA GLY A 179 6.37 11.88 32.03
C GLY A 179 6.59 11.29 30.64
N PHE A 180 5.65 11.60 29.77
CA PHE A 180 5.72 11.30 28.35
C PHE A 180 4.89 12.31 27.58
N VAL A 181 5.24 12.52 26.31
CA VAL A 181 4.54 13.39 25.38
C VAL A 181 4.31 12.65 24.08
N TRP A 182 3.17 12.86 23.45
CA TRP A 182 2.83 12.27 22.16
C TRP A 182 2.06 13.24 21.28
N GLY A 183 2.17 13.02 19.98
CA GLY A 183 1.40 13.70 18.94
C GLY A 183 0.93 12.72 17.88
N ASP A 184 -0.34 12.81 17.53
CA ASP A 184 -0.98 12.05 16.46
C ASP A 184 -1.02 12.89 15.18
N VAL A 185 -0.65 12.27 14.06
CA VAL A 185 -0.70 12.87 12.73
C VAL A 185 -1.50 11.99 11.76
N ASP A 186 -2.06 12.62 10.72
CA ASP A 186 -2.71 11.90 9.63
C ASP A 186 -1.66 11.32 8.67
N SER A 187 -1.55 10.00 8.68
CA SER A 187 -0.67 9.24 7.79
C SER A 187 -1.43 8.55 6.65
N THR A 188 -2.69 8.93 6.42
CA THR A 188 -3.53 8.34 5.36
C THR A 188 -2.86 8.48 3.99
N GLY A 189 -2.72 7.36 3.27
CA GLY A 189 -2.06 7.34 1.97
C GLY A 189 -0.53 7.37 2.02
N CYS A 190 0.08 7.25 3.21
CA CYS A 190 1.52 7.16 3.38
C CYS A 190 1.98 5.70 3.46
N SER A 191 3.22 5.45 3.03
CA SER A 191 3.83 4.11 3.01
C SER A 191 5.03 3.97 3.91
N TYR A 192 5.70 5.08 4.21
CA TYR A 192 6.94 5.10 4.98
C TYR A 192 7.08 6.39 5.77
N VAL A 193 7.76 6.33 6.91
CA VAL A 193 8.14 7.49 7.71
C VAL A 193 9.63 7.42 8.04
N ARG A 194 10.30 8.59 8.02
CA ARG A 194 11.65 8.79 8.52
C ARG A 194 11.63 9.90 9.57
N ASN A 195 12.18 9.61 10.73
CA ASN A 195 12.29 10.58 11.81
C ASN A 195 13.76 10.66 12.19
N TRP A 196 14.37 11.82 12.03
CA TRP A 196 15.59 12.18 12.73
C TRP A 196 15.20 12.65 14.14
N LEU A 197 15.98 12.23 15.13
CA LEU A 197 15.69 12.44 16.54
C LEU A 197 16.96 12.93 17.24
N GLY A 198 16.91 14.11 17.86
CA GLY A 198 17.96 14.62 18.74
C GLY A 198 17.48 14.59 20.20
N ASN A 199 18.11 13.77 21.04
CA ASN A 199 17.82 13.74 22.48
C ASN A 199 18.59 14.86 23.19
N LEU A 200 17.88 15.88 23.65
CA LEU A 200 18.44 17.06 24.34
C LEU A 200 18.33 16.95 25.87
N THR A 201 17.89 15.80 26.38
CA THR A 201 17.75 15.52 27.81
C THR A 201 19.06 15.05 28.44
N ASP A 202 19.20 15.31 29.75
CA ASP A 202 20.25 14.86 30.66
C ASP A 202 20.20 13.35 31.01
N GLY A 203 19.62 12.53 30.14
CA GLY A 203 19.30 11.15 30.46
C GLY A 203 18.73 10.35 29.29
N THR A 204 18.27 9.13 29.60
CA THR A 204 17.78 8.21 28.57
C THR A 204 16.30 8.42 28.31
N VAL A 205 15.93 8.50 27.03
CA VAL A 205 14.54 8.59 26.56
C VAL A 205 14.19 7.43 25.63
N ARG A 206 12.90 7.15 25.48
CA ARG A 206 12.38 6.25 24.44
C ARG A 206 11.53 7.05 23.46
N VAL A 207 11.88 6.98 22.19
CA VAL A 207 11.02 7.47 21.11
C VAL A 207 10.37 6.27 20.44
N SER A 208 9.06 6.35 20.21
CA SER A 208 8.26 5.25 19.68
C SER A 208 7.22 5.74 18.69
N LEU A 209 7.00 4.93 17.66
CA LEU A 209 5.91 5.13 16.70
C LEU A 209 4.78 4.15 17.02
N HIS A 210 3.54 4.62 17.05
CA HIS A 210 2.35 3.78 17.27
C HIS A 210 1.33 3.94 16.16
N ASN A 211 0.57 2.88 15.86
CA ASN A 211 -0.59 2.94 14.97
C ASN A 211 -1.87 3.30 15.75
N GLY A 212 -1.80 4.38 16.54
CA GLY A 212 -2.80 4.74 17.53
C GLY A 212 -2.42 4.27 18.93
N THR A 213 -2.57 2.97 19.22
CA THR A 213 -2.33 2.42 20.57
C THR A 213 -1.23 1.36 20.63
N LYS A 214 -0.87 0.72 19.52
CA LYS A 214 0.16 -0.32 19.49
C LYS A 214 1.46 0.21 18.91
N ALA A 215 2.57 -0.04 19.61
CA ALA A 215 3.90 0.30 19.15
C ALA A 215 4.25 -0.48 17.87
N ILE A 216 4.68 0.24 16.84
CA ILE A 216 5.18 -0.28 15.57
C ILE A 216 6.70 -0.48 15.67
N THR A 217 7.38 0.51 16.22
CA THR A 217 8.84 0.51 16.41
C THR A 217 9.21 1.52 17.50
N SER A 218 10.41 1.36 18.07
CA SER A 218 10.94 2.28 19.07
C SER A 218 12.45 2.25 19.09
N VAL A 219 13.05 3.34 19.55
CA VAL A 219 14.48 3.45 19.86
C VAL A 219 14.66 4.01 21.27
N ARG A 220 15.70 3.56 21.96
CA ARG A 220 16.16 4.20 23.20
C ARG A 220 17.37 5.05 22.87
N GLN A 221 17.35 6.30 23.29
CA GLN A 221 18.44 7.26 23.05
C GLN A 221 19.11 7.59 24.38
N ALA A 222 20.43 7.50 24.40
CA ALA A 222 21.23 8.02 25.50
C ALA A 222 21.21 9.56 25.46
N GLN A 223 21.66 10.19 26.55
CA GLN A 223 21.81 11.64 26.64
C GLN A 223 22.59 12.19 25.44
N GLU A 224 22.14 13.33 24.89
CA GLU A 224 22.86 14.09 23.86
C GLU A 224 23.23 13.26 22.62
N THR A 225 22.35 12.35 22.22
CA THR A 225 22.55 11.51 21.02
C THR A 225 21.52 11.78 19.95
N GLU A 226 21.97 11.63 18.71
CA GLU A 226 21.12 11.66 17.52
C GLU A 226 20.90 10.25 16.95
N THR A 227 19.72 10.00 16.40
CA THR A 227 19.46 8.74 15.69
C THR A 227 18.33 8.85 14.68
N TRP A 228 18.10 7.78 13.94
CA TRP A 228 16.99 7.64 13.00
C TRP A 228 16.00 6.59 13.48
N LEU A 229 14.71 6.94 13.48
CA LEU A 229 13.62 5.99 13.68
C LEU A 229 12.77 5.93 12.42
N ASN A 230 12.92 4.86 11.64
CA ASN A 230 12.28 4.70 10.35
C ASN A 230 11.32 3.50 10.36
N ALA A 231 10.18 3.61 9.67
CA ALA A 231 9.21 2.52 9.62
C ALA A 231 8.39 2.52 8.32
N LYS A 232 8.01 1.30 7.87
CA LYS A 232 6.93 1.11 6.90
C LYS A 232 5.60 1.29 7.63
N ILE A 233 4.68 2.06 7.05
CA ILE A 233 3.40 2.44 7.67
C ILE A 233 2.20 2.26 6.72
N LEU A 234 2.32 1.36 5.74
CA LEU A 234 1.24 1.08 4.79
C LEU A 234 -0.06 0.70 5.51
N GLY A 235 -1.15 1.42 5.19
CA GLY A 235 -2.48 1.19 5.76
C GLY A 235 -2.71 1.84 7.13
N ILE A 236 -1.71 2.50 7.70
CA ILE A 236 -1.84 3.25 8.95
C ILE A 236 -2.35 4.65 8.62
N THR A 237 -3.53 5.01 9.13
CA THR A 237 -4.16 6.33 8.88
C THR A 237 -3.88 7.33 10.00
N ARG A 238 -3.60 6.83 11.21
CA ARG A 238 -3.17 7.63 12.36
C ARG A 238 -1.85 7.10 12.88
N LEU A 239 -0.82 7.94 12.82
CA LEU A 239 0.50 7.64 13.34
C LEU A 239 0.75 8.50 14.57
N ARG A 240 1.16 7.87 15.67
CA ARG A 240 1.57 8.54 16.91
C ARG A 240 3.08 8.57 17.01
N LEU A 241 3.65 9.75 17.19
CA LEU A 241 5.03 9.90 17.67
C LEU A 241 4.98 10.15 19.17
N GLN A 242 5.64 9.29 19.96
CA GLN A 242 5.64 9.38 21.43
C GLN A 242 7.07 9.32 21.97
N VAL A 243 7.38 10.27 22.85
CA VAL A 243 8.62 10.34 23.63
C VAL A 243 8.28 10.04 25.09
N THR A 244 9.00 9.12 25.70
CA THR A 244 8.78 8.68 27.08
C THR A 244 10.08 8.78 27.85
N ASP A 245 10.02 9.37 29.04
CA ASP A 245 11.14 9.36 29.97
C ASP A 245 11.49 7.93 30.38
N ILE A 246 12.79 7.62 30.46
CA ILE A 246 13.24 6.39 31.10
C ILE A 246 13.98 6.73 32.38
N ASN A 247 14.97 7.61 32.29
CA ASN A 247 15.85 7.94 33.40
C ASN A 247 16.51 9.30 33.20
N SER A 248 15.71 10.36 33.12
CA SER A 248 16.20 11.74 33.11
C SER A 248 16.04 12.44 34.45
N GLY A 249 16.87 13.45 34.69
CA GLY A 249 16.79 14.28 35.89
C GLY A 249 15.63 15.28 35.81
N TYR A 250 15.38 15.85 34.63
CA TYR A 250 14.42 16.92 34.41
C TYR A 250 13.17 16.52 33.59
N GLY A 251 13.26 15.43 32.83
CA GLY A 251 12.23 14.99 31.92
C GLY A 251 12.72 14.91 30.46
N PRO A 252 11.98 14.23 29.59
CA PRO A 252 12.36 14.05 28.20
C PRO A 252 12.22 15.37 27.45
N TYR A 253 13.16 15.64 26.55
CA TYR A 253 13.20 16.73 25.60
C TYR A 253 13.90 16.21 24.35
N VAL A 254 13.13 16.03 23.29
CA VAL A 254 13.60 15.51 22.01
C VAL A 254 13.18 16.47 20.90
N SER A 255 14.16 16.90 20.11
CA SER A 255 13.90 17.60 18.85
C SER A 255 13.77 16.58 17.72
N VAL A 256 12.83 16.79 16.81
CA VAL A 256 12.55 15.86 15.71
C VAL A 256 12.48 16.58 14.37
N ASP A 257 13.03 15.97 13.32
CA ASP A 257 12.78 16.33 11.91
C ASP A 257 12.25 15.09 11.19
N SER A 258 10.99 15.15 10.79
CA SER A 258 10.21 13.98 10.44
C SER A 258 9.48 14.15 9.11
N ILE A 259 9.67 13.19 8.22
CA ILE A 259 9.07 13.16 6.88
C ILE A 259 8.35 11.83 6.61
N MET A 260 7.27 11.90 5.84
CA MET A 260 6.51 10.75 5.39
C MET A 260 6.49 10.65 3.86
N LEU A 261 6.55 9.42 3.35
CA LEU A 261 6.43 9.09 1.94
C LEU A 261 4.95 8.85 1.62
N CYS A 262 4.27 9.87 1.09
CA CYS A 262 2.81 9.88 0.94
C CYS A 262 2.36 10.06 -0.50
N THR A 263 1.22 9.44 -0.85
CA THR A 263 0.48 9.80 -2.06
C THR A 263 -0.17 11.17 -1.90
N ASN A 264 -0.48 11.81 -3.03
CA ASN A 264 -1.36 12.99 -3.04
C ASN A 264 -2.73 12.65 -2.49
#